data_AF-A0A7L2V0M1-F1
#
_entry.id   AF-A0A7L2V0M1-F1
#
_cell.length_a   1.000
_cell.length_b   1.000
_cell.length_c   1.000
_cell.angle_alpha   90.00
_cell.angle_beta   90.00
_cell.angle_gamma   90.00
#
_symmetry.space_group_name_H-M   'P 1'
#
loop_
_entity.id
_entity.type
_entity.pdbx_description
1 polymer ?
#
loop_
_entity_poly.entity_id
_entity_poly.type
_entity_poly.pdbx_seq_one_letter_code
_entity_poly.pdbx_strand_id
1 'polypeptide(L)'
;SSKDIRGDKITWVEGKEPGCQTIRLLMNSMDDLIRHCNGKLGNYKINGRTKAMVACYPGNGTGYVRHVDNPNGDGRCVTCIYYLNKDWDAKVSGGILRIFPEGKAQFADIEPKFDRLLFFWSDRRNPHEVQPAFATR
;
A
#
# COMPACT_ATOMS: atom_id res chain seq x y z
N SER A 1 1.16 -17.50 -8.34
CA SER A 1 0.95 -17.09 -6.94
C SER A 1 -0.15 -17.98 -6.39
N SER A 2 0.08 -18.75 -5.33
CA SER A 2 -1.02 -19.51 -4.71
C SER A 2 -2.07 -18.51 -4.26
N LYS A 3 -3.34 -18.74 -4.65
CA LYS A 3 -4.47 -17.89 -4.25
C LYS A 3 -4.61 -17.81 -2.71
N ASP A 4 -3.94 -18.70 -2.00
CA ASP A 4 -3.90 -18.79 -0.54
C ASP A 4 -3.14 -17.64 0.14
N ILE A 5 -2.25 -16.94 -0.58
CA ILE A 5 -1.40 -15.88 0.01
C ILE A 5 -1.95 -14.48 -0.29
N ARG A 6 -2.28 -14.19 -1.54
CA ARG A 6 -2.87 -12.90 -1.96
C ARG A 6 -3.91 -13.10 -3.06
N GLY A 7 -5.06 -12.47 -2.90
CA GLY A 7 -6.21 -12.61 -3.79
C GLY A 7 -6.40 -11.48 -4.80
N ASP A 8 -5.47 -10.52 -4.87
CA ASP A 8 -5.57 -9.36 -5.73
C ASP A 8 -5.07 -9.60 -7.15
N LYS A 9 -5.62 -8.79 -8.06
CA LYS A 9 -5.14 -8.63 -9.44
C LYS A 9 -4.28 -7.38 -9.49
N ILE A 10 -3.10 -7.46 -10.12
CA ILE A 10 -2.19 -6.32 -10.23
C ILE A 10 -1.82 -5.98 -11.65
N THR A 11 -1.49 -4.71 -11.86
CA THR A 11 -0.72 -4.24 -13.02
C THR A 11 0.33 -3.24 -12.56
N TRP A 12 1.43 -3.16 -13.30
CA TRP A 12 2.53 -2.23 -13.03
C TRP A 12 2.48 -1.08 -14.03
N VAL A 13 2.43 0.15 -13.51
CA VAL A 13 2.25 1.37 -14.30
C VAL A 13 3.46 2.29 -14.12
N GLU A 14 4.08 2.69 -15.24
CA GLU A 14 5.16 3.67 -15.26
C GLU A 14 4.62 5.12 -15.23
N GLY A 15 3.39 5.32 -15.69
CA GLY A 15 2.72 6.63 -15.82
C GLY A 15 2.89 7.25 -17.21
N LYS A 16 3.54 6.54 -18.15
CA LYS A 16 3.71 6.99 -19.55
C LYS A 16 2.75 6.32 -20.51
N GLU A 17 2.05 5.28 -20.03
CA GLU A 17 1.06 4.54 -20.78
C GLU A 17 -0.14 5.44 -21.16
N PRO A 18 -0.74 5.25 -22.35
CA PRO A 18 -1.96 5.96 -22.72
C PRO A 18 -3.06 5.77 -21.66
N GLY A 19 -3.69 6.87 -21.24
CA GLY A 19 -4.76 6.87 -20.23
C GLY A 19 -4.28 6.88 -18.78
N CYS A 20 -2.97 6.81 -18.51
CA CYS A 20 -2.42 6.81 -17.15
C CYS A 20 -1.87 8.17 -16.69
N GLN A 21 -2.26 9.28 -17.34
CA GLN A 21 -1.70 10.60 -17.09
C GLN A 21 -1.98 11.08 -15.64
N THR A 22 -3.16 10.80 -15.10
CA THR A 22 -3.50 11.18 -13.71
C THR A 22 -2.76 10.31 -12.69
N ILE A 23 -2.52 9.02 -13.00
CA ILE A 23 -1.68 8.15 -12.18
C ILE A 23 -0.25 8.71 -12.13
N ARG A 24 0.29 9.18 -13.26
CA ARG A 24 1.59 9.86 -13.30
C ARG A 24 1.61 11.12 -12.43
N LEU A 25 0.57 11.94 -12.49
CA LEU A 25 0.48 13.14 -11.65
C LEU A 25 0.50 12.76 -10.16
N LEU A 26 -0.27 11.75 -9.76
CA LEU A 26 -0.25 11.22 -8.39
C LEU A 26 1.16 10.75 -7.98
N MET A 27 1.82 9.97 -8.84
CA MET A 27 3.18 9.48 -8.59
C MET A 27 4.17 10.64 -8.43
N ASN A 28 4.07 11.67 -9.26
CA ASN A 28 4.92 12.87 -9.14
C ASN A 28 4.67 13.60 -7.82
N SER A 29 3.42 13.75 -7.39
CA SER A 29 3.09 14.37 -6.10
C SER A 29 3.66 13.57 -4.91
N MET A 30 3.61 12.24 -4.97
CA MET A 30 4.26 11.37 -3.97
C MET A 30 5.77 11.54 -3.98
N ASP A 31 6.39 11.61 -5.17
CA ASP A 31 7.84 11.83 -5.32
C ASP A 31 8.26 13.18 -4.75
N ASP A 32 7.46 14.22 -4.99
CA ASP A 32 7.71 15.55 -4.44
C ASP A 32 7.64 15.53 -2.91
N LEU A 33 6.64 14.89 -2.31
CA LEU A 33 6.54 14.75 -0.86
C LEU A 33 7.77 14.03 -0.30
N ILE A 34 8.16 12.89 -0.89
CA ILE A 34 9.35 12.13 -0.46
C ILE A 34 10.62 12.96 -0.62
N ARG A 35 10.74 13.76 -1.68
CA ARG A 35 11.90 14.66 -1.90
C ARG A 35 12.01 15.69 -0.79
N HIS A 36 10.91 16.28 -0.32
CA HIS A 36 10.89 17.22 0.81
C HIS A 36 11.22 16.56 2.16
N CYS A 37 10.98 15.26 2.28
CA CYS A 37 11.31 14.47 3.46
C CYS A 37 12.71 13.83 3.41
N ASN A 38 13.40 13.86 2.27
CA ASN A 38 14.67 13.16 2.09
C ASN A 38 15.73 13.68 3.09
N GLY A 39 16.46 12.77 3.72
CA GLY A 39 17.39 13.09 4.82
C GLY A 39 16.73 13.32 6.18
N LYS A 40 15.40 13.28 6.28
CA LYS A 40 14.65 13.37 7.56
C LYS A 40 13.92 12.06 7.91
N LEU A 41 13.93 11.08 7.01
CA LEU A 41 13.31 9.77 7.19
C LEU A 41 14.32 8.76 7.74
N GLY A 42 14.69 8.92 9.02
CA GLY A 42 15.75 8.13 9.65
C GLY A 42 17.08 8.31 8.93
N ASN A 43 17.82 7.21 8.76
CA ASN A 43 19.13 7.21 8.09
C ASN A 43 19.05 6.89 6.58
N TYR A 44 17.84 6.88 5.99
CA TYR A 44 17.67 6.55 4.58
C TYR A 44 17.97 7.74 3.67
N LYS A 45 18.66 7.46 2.55
CA LYS A 45 18.80 8.36 1.42
C LYS A 45 17.98 7.79 0.26
N ILE A 46 16.79 8.34 0.06
CA ILE A 46 15.87 7.84 -0.97
C ILE A 46 16.25 8.48 -2.31
N ASN A 47 16.59 7.66 -3.30
CA ASN A 47 17.04 8.08 -4.63
C ASN A 47 16.23 7.46 -5.79
N GLY A 48 15.21 6.67 -5.48
CA GLY A 48 14.37 6.00 -6.47
C GLY A 48 13.20 5.26 -5.83
N ARG A 49 12.30 4.75 -6.68
CA ARG A 49 11.15 3.92 -6.30
C ARG A 49 10.81 2.95 -7.42
N THR A 50 9.93 1.99 -7.13
CA THR A 50 9.37 1.10 -8.14
C THR A 50 8.36 1.83 -9.06
N LYS A 51 7.93 1.16 -10.13
CA LYS A 51 6.68 1.49 -10.82
C LYS A 51 5.49 1.42 -9.84
N ALA A 52 4.39 2.10 -10.16
CA ALA A 52 3.18 2.00 -9.35
C ALA A 52 2.56 0.60 -9.53
N MET A 53 2.31 -0.10 -8.43
CA MET A 53 1.53 -1.34 -8.44
C MET A 53 0.06 -0.97 -8.23
N VAL A 54 -0.74 -0.99 -9.29
CA VAL A 54 -2.19 -0.84 -9.18
C VAL A 54 -2.76 -2.21 -8.82
N ALA A 55 -3.39 -2.30 -7.65
CA ALA A 55 -3.95 -3.54 -7.13
C ALA A 55 -5.47 -3.44 -7.02
N CYS A 56 -6.15 -4.54 -7.33
CA CYS A 56 -7.59 -4.69 -7.24
C CYS A 56 -7.90 -6.01 -6.50
N TYR A 57 -8.50 -5.91 -5.32
CA TYR A 57 -9.12 -7.04 -4.64
C TYR A 57 -10.57 -7.12 -5.14
N PRO A 58 -10.94 -8.15 -5.92
CA PRO A 58 -12.22 -8.17 -6.63
C PRO A 58 -13.45 -8.42 -5.74
N GLY A 59 -13.30 -8.39 -4.41
CA GLY A 59 -14.33 -8.82 -3.46
C GLY A 59 -14.24 -10.32 -3.15
N ASN A 60 -15.39 -10.95 -2.87
CA ASN A 60 -15.51 -12.39 -2.58
C ASN A 60 -14.61 -12.90 -1.44
N GLY A 61 -14.33 -12.05 -0.45
CA GLY A 61 -13.47 -12.39 0.68
C GLY A 61 -11.98 -12.47 0.33
N THR A 62 -11.56 -11.96 -0.83
CA THR A 62 -10.13 -11.88 -1.17
C THR A 62 -9.40 -10.92 -0.23
N GLY A 63 -8.19 -11.29 0.16
CA GLY A 63 -7.33 -10.51 1.05
C GLY A 63 -5.86 -10.79 0.80
N TYR A 64 -5.01 -10.34 1.70
CA TYR A 64 -3.58 -10.62 1.70
C TYR A 64 -3.17 -10.99 3.12
N VAL A 65 -2.71 -12.23 3.29
CA VAL A 65 -2.20 -12.72 4.57
C VAL A 65 -1.12 -11.81 5.15
N ARG A 66 -0.98 -11.86 6.47
CA ARG A 66 0.04 -11.09 7.19
C ARG A 66 1.43 -11.31 6.62
N HIS A 67 2.11 -10.22 6.27
CA HIS A 67 3.44 -10.24 5.69
C HIS A 67 4.23 -8.98 6.07
N VAL A 68 5.50 -8.96 5.67
CA VAL A 68 6.37 -7.78 5.72
C VAL A 68 6.74 -7.47 4.28
N ASP A 69 6.68 -6.21 3.87
CA ASP A 69 6.99 -5.82 2.50
C ASP A 69 8.44 -6.18 2.15
N ASN A 70 9.39 -5.75 2.96
CA ASN A 70 10.81 -6.00 2.79
C ASN A 70 11.40 -6.82 3.97
N PRO A 71 11.21 -8.15 4.00
CA PRO A 71 11.67 -8.98 5.10
C PRO A 71 13.19 -9.21 5.10
N ASN A 72 13.84 -9.08 3.94
CA ASN A 72 15.21 -9.57 3.69
C ASN A 72 16.15 -8.50 3.10
N GLY A 73 15.79 -7.21 3.13
CA GLY A 73 16.68 -6.12 2.74
C GLY A 73 16.82 -5.90 1.23
N ASP A 74 15.73 -5.96 0.47
CA ASP A 74 15.71 -5.71 -0.99
C ASP A 74 15.83 -4.23 -1.42
N GLY A 75 16.15 -3.34 -0.48
CA GLY A 75 16.29 -1.91 -0.69
C GLY A 75 15.03 -1.07 -0.46
N ARG A 76 13.83 -1.67 -0.38
CA ARG A 76 12.60 -0.90 -0.06
C ARG A 76 12.60 -0.45 1.40
N CYS A 77 12.42 0.85 1.62
CA CYS A 77 12.42 1.44 2.97
C CYS A 77 11.07 2.04 3.38
N VAL A 78 10.34 2.64 2.45
CA VAL A 78 9.04 3.25 2.69
C VAL A 78 8.02 2.69 1.71
N THR A 79 6.90 2.19 2.23
CA THR A 79 5.72 1.82 1.45
C THR A 79 4.80 3.02 1.39
N CYS A 80 4.34 3.37 0.18
CA CYS A 80 3.41 4.45 -0.09
C CYS A 80 2.17 3.87 -0.79
N ILE A 81 0.99 4.05 -0.19
CA ILE A 81 -0.28 3.55 -0.73
C ILE A 81 -1.26 4.71 -0.85
N TYR A 82 -1.99 4.76 -1.97
CA TYR A 82 -3.09 5.69 -2.18
C TYR A 82 -4.37 4.92 -2.53
N TYR A 83 -5.44 5.20 -1.80
CA TYR A 83 -6.70 4.46 -1.89
C TYR A 83 -7.76 5.20 -2.74
N LEU A 84 -8.61 4.42 -3.41
CA LEU A 84 -9.53 4.89 -4.45
C LEU A 84 -11.01 4.58 -4.18
N ASN A 85 -11.35 4.07 -3.00
CA ASN A 85 -12.69 3.53 -2.74
C ASN A 85 -13.62 4.58 -2.12
N LYS A 86 -14.50 5.16 -2.95
CA LYS A 86 -15.48 6.16 -2.50
C LYS A 86 -16.51 5.50 -1.57
N ASP A 87 -16.90 6.24 -0.53
CA ASP A 87 -17.95 5.84 0.40
C ASP A 87 -17.75 4.43 1.01
N TRP A 88 -16.49 4.02 1.18
CA TRP A 88 -16.14 2.71 1.73
C TRP A 88 -16.58 2.59 3.18
N ASP A 89 -17.41 1.59 3.48
CA ASP A 89 -17.76 1.16 4.84
C ASP A 89 -17.12 -0.20 5.15
N ALA A 90 -16.06 -0.18 5.95
CA ALA A 90 -15.37 -1.40 6.33
C ALA A 90 -16.21 -2.37 7.18
N LYS A 91 -17.28 -1.91 7.84
CA LYS A 91 -18.19 -2.80 8.58
C LYS A 91 -19.02 -3.68 7.66
N VAL A 92 -19.27 -3.22 6.43
CA VAL A 92 -20.02 -3.95 5.40
C VAL A 92 -19.08 -4.65 4.44
N SER A 93 -18.07 -3.94 3.94
CA SER A 93 -17.23 -4.38 2.84
C SER A 93 -15.88 -4.97 3.26
N GLY A 94 -15.52 -4.91 4.56
CA GLY A 94 -14.23 -5.39 5.06
C GLY A 94 -13.05 -4.62 4.48
N GLY A 95 -12.01 -5.33 4.02
CA GLY A 95 -10.89 -4.75 3.27
C GLY A 95 -9.95 -3.83 4.08
N ILE A 96 -10.01 -3.90 5.40
CA ILE A 96 -9.13 -3.13 6.31
C ILE A 96 -7.68 -3.54 6.08
N LEU A 97 -6.78 -2.55 5.96
CA LEU A 97 -5.36 -2.78 6.16
C LEU A 97 -5.10 -2.76 7.67
N ARG A 98 -4.66 -3.90 8.21
CA ARG A 98 -4.25 -4.00 9.62
C ARG A 98 -2.74 -4.06 9.70
N ILE A 99 -2.14 -3.07 10.37
CA ILE A 99 -0.70 -3.00 10.63
C ILE A 99 -0.45 -3.42 12.08
N PHE A 100 0.61 -4.19 12.32
CA PHE A 100 1.05 -4.66 13.64
C PHE A 100 2.41 -4.04 13.98
N PRO A 101 2.48 -2.77 14.42
CA PRO A 101 3.76 -2.11 14.66
C PRO A 101 4.60 -2.86 15.70
N GLU A 102 5.88 -3.08 15.39
CA GLU A 102 6.80 -3.76 16.30
C GLU A 102 6.92 -3.02 17.64
N GLY A 103 6.96 -3.76 18.74
CA GLY A 103 7.04 -3.20 20.10
C GLY A 103 5.75 -2.53 20.59
N LYS A 104 4.63 -2.69 19.88
CA LYS A 104 3.30 -2.23 20.33
C LYS A 104 2.39 -3.42 20.60
N ALA A 105 1.61 -3.33 21.69
CA ALA A 105 0.60 -4.35 22.03
C ALA A 105 -0.66 -4.25 21.15
N GLN A 106 -0.86 -3.13 20.46
CA GLN A 106 -2.04 -2.84 19.65
C GLN A 106 -1.68 -2.81 18.16
N PHE A 107 -2.63 -3.23 17.33
CA PHE A 107 -2.59 -3.04 15.88
C PHE A 107 -3.25 -1.72 15.48
N ALA A 108 -2.96 -1.25 14.28
CA ALA A 108 -3.59 -0.10 13.66
C ALA A 108 -4.45 -0.55 12.47
N ASP A 109 -5.75 -0.29 12.54
CA ASP A 109 -6.70 -0.57 11.47
C ASP A 109 -6.92 0.68 10.60
N ILE A 110 -6.69 0.53 9.30
CA ILE A 110 -6.76 1.61 8.32
C ILE A 110 -7.77 1.23 7.24
N GLU A 111 -8.88 1.95 7.22
CA GLU A 111 -9.87 1.82 6.15
C GLU A 111 -9.31 2.36 4.81
N PRO A 112 -9.58 1.68 3.67
CA PRO A 112 -9.07 2.03 2.35
C PRO A 112 -9.90 3.15 1.68
N LYS A 113 -10.13 4.25 2.40
CA LYS A 113 -11.00 5.37 1.97
C LYS A 113 -10.45 6.10 0.75
N PHE A 114 -11.34 6.55 -0.12
CA PHE A 114 -10.99 7.42 -1.25
C PHE A 114 -10.14 8.62 -0.83
N ASP A 115 -9.13 8.93 -1.64
CA ASP A 115 -8.22 10.08 -1.47
C ASP A 115 -7.36 10.02 -0.19
N ARG A 116 -7.23 8.82 0.39
CA ARG A 116 -6.30 8.59 1.51
C ARG A 116 -4.93 8.17 0.99
N LEU A 117 -3.92 8.95 1.36
CA LEU A 117 -2.50 8.61 1.24
C LEU A 117 -1.99 8.01 2.56
N LEU A 118 -1.20 6.93 2.48
CA LEU A 118 -0.62 6.23 3.62
C LEU A 118 0.86 5.96 3.37
N PHE A 119 1.68 6.24 4.39
CA PHE A 119 3.09 5.86 4.43
C PHE A 119 3.38 4.99 5.66
N PHE A 120 4.20 3.96 5.49
CA PHE A 120 4.77 3.20 6.60
C PHE A 120 6.12 2.59 6.19
N TRP A 121 6.95 2.20 7.17
CA TRP A 121 8.24 1.56 6.90
C TRP A 121 8.04 0.15 6.33
N SER A 122 8.72 -0.17 5.23
CA SER A 122 8.54 -1.45 4.52
C SER A 122 9.16 -2.65 5.23
N ASP A 123 10.05 -2.43 6.20
CA ASP A 123 10.75 -3.50 6.89
C ASP A 123 9.91 -4.13 8.02
N ARG A 124 10.57 -4.97 8.83
CA ARG A 124 9.96 -5.76 9.91
C ARG A 124 9.32 -4.94 11.03
N ARG A 125 9.44 -3.60 11.01
CA ARG A 125 8.72 -2.71 11.92
C ARG A 125 7.21 -2.74 11.70
N ASN A 126 6.73 -3.03 10.48
CA ASN A 126 5.31 -2.98 10.13
C ASN A 126 4.82 -4.24 9.40
N PRO A 127 4.79 -5.43 10.05
CA PRO A 127 4.01 -6.55 9.56
C PRO A 127 2.55 -6.10 9.38
N HIS A 128 1.92 -6.46 8.28
CA HIS A 128 0.55 -6.03 7.98
C HIS A 128 -0.19 -7.05 7.11
N GLU A 129 -1.52 -6.98 7.15
CA GLU A 129 -2.42 -7.81 6.35
C GLU A 129 -3.54 -6.97 5.74
N VAL A 130 -4.06 -7.42 4.61
CA VAL A 130 -5.33 -6.91 4.07
C VAL A 130 -6.40 -7.91 4.43
N GLN A 131 -7.30 -7.52 5.32
CA GLN A 131 -8.45 -8.34 5.70
C GLN A 131 -9.35 -8.62 4.50
N PRO A 132 -10.14 -9.72 4.52
CA PRO A 132 -11.07 -10.05 3.45
C PRO A 132 -11.92 -8.86 3.01
N ALA A 133 -11.89 -8.56 1.71
CA ALA A 133 -12.74 -7.56 1.08
C ALA A 133 -13.94 -8.25 0.42
N PHE A 134 -15.14 -7.72 0.65
CA PHE A 134 -16.40 -8.24 0.10
C PHE A 134 -16.99 -7.34 -1.00
N ALA A 135 -16.33 -6.20 -1.28
CA ALA A 135 -16.56 -5.36 -2.45
C ALA A 135 -15.24 -5.15 -3.21
N THR A 136 -15.31 -4.62 -4.43
CA THR A 136 -14.10 -4.28 -5.20
C THR A 136 -13.32 -3.18 -4.49
N ARG A 137 -12.05 -3.45 -4.17
CA ARG A 137 -11.13 -2.56 -3.45
C ARG A 137 -9.84 -2.33 -4.20
#